data_AF-A0A3C0EY01-F1
#
_entry.id   AF-A0A3C0EY01-F1
#
_cell.length_a   1.000
_cell.length_b   1.000
_cell.length_c   1.000
_cell.angle_alpha   90.00
_cell.angle_beta   90.00
_cell.angle_gamma   90.00
#
_symmetry.space_group_name_H-M   'P 1'
#
loop_
_entity.id
_entity.type
_entity.pdbx_description
1 polymer ?
#
loop_
_entity_poly.entity_id
_entity_poly.type
_entity_poly.pdbx_seq_one_letter_code
_entity_poly.pdbx_strand_id
1 'polypeptide(L)'
;FQDLLDYFSSSDSANPKPIAHPDKEVNRIAKESRQALRKAAVLLPVTRHHPNKESSLVLTVRSENLKSHAGQISFPGGTKEDHDKDAVATALRESEEEIG
;
A
#
# COMPACT_ATOMS: atom_id res chain seq x y z
N PHE A 1 19.18 -1.02 9.03
CA PHE A 1 18.76 0.03 8.07
C PHE A 1 19.66 0.03 6.85
N GLN A 2 20.99 -0.09 7.00
CA GLN A 2 21.91 -0.18 5.87
C GLN A 2 21.55 -1.32 4.90
N ASP A 3 21.28 -2.53 5.38
CA ASP A 3 20.87 -3.65 4.52
C ASP A 3 19.59 -3.36 3.69
N LEU A 4 18.66 -2.56 4.25
CA LEU A 4 17.42 -2.17 3.58
C LEU A 4 17.70 -1.13 2.49
N LEU A 5 18.55 -0.15 2.79
CA LEU A 5 19.01 0.86 1.83
C LEU A 5 19.82 0.22 0.70
N ASP A 6 20.69 -0.72 1.04
CA ASP A 6 21.50 -1.47 0.08
C ASP A 6 20.60 -2.32 -0.83
N TYR A 7 19.58 -2.97 -0.27
CA TYR A 7 18.55 -3.67 -1.05
C TYR A 7 17.82 -2.73 -2.01
N PHE A 8 17.32 -1.58 -1.53
CA PHE A 8 16.62 -0.63 -2.40
C PHE A 8 17.52 0.01 -3.45
N SER A 9 18.82 0.11 -3.18
CA SER A 9 19.83 0.62 -4.11
C SER A 9 20.33 -0.43 -5.10
N SER A 10 20.00 -1.71 -4.92
CA SER A 10 20.40 -2.80 -5.81
C SER A 10 19.44 -2.97 -6.99
N SER A 11 19.86 -3.75 -7.99
CA SER A 11 18.98 -4.13 -9.11
C SER A 11 17.81 -5.02 -8.70
N ASP A 12 17.87 -5.66 -7.53
CA ASP A 12 16.80 -6.54 -7.04
C ASP A 12 15.53 -5.77 -6.69
N SER A 13 15.67 -4.48 -6.31
CA SER A 13 14.53 -3.61 -6.03
C SER A 13 13.76 -3.22 -7.30
N ALA A 14 14.41 -3.25 -8.47
CA ALA A 14 13.81 -2.88 -9.74
C ALA A 14 12.81 -3.95 -10.25
N ASN A 15 12.93 -5.20 -9.77
CA ASN A 15 12.03 -6.29 -10.12
C ASN A 15 11.76 -7.17 -8.89
N PRO A 16 10.95 -6.67 -7.94
CA PRO A 16 10.67 -7.42 -6.71
C PRO A 16 9.97 -8.73 -7.06
N LYS A 17 10.48 -9.84 -6.51
CA LYS A 17 9.80 -11.14 -6.60
C LYS A 17 8.44 -11.03 -5.90
N PRO A 18 7.37 -11.64 -6.45
CA PRO A 18 6.08 -11.64 -5.78
C PRO A 18 6.18 -12.21 -4.36
N ILE A 19 5.65 -11.48 -3.39
CA ILE A 19 5.52 -11.96 -2.01
C ILE A 19 4.32 -12.91 -1.99
N ALA A 20 4.53 -14.15 -1.54
CA ALA A 20 3.44 -15.10 -1.36
C ALA A 20 2.59 -14.70 -0.16
N HIS A 21 1.28 -14.61 -0.36
CA HIS A 21 0.35 -14.39 0.73
C HIS A 21 0.19 -15.67 1.57
N PRO A 22 0.03 -15.61 2.90
CA PRO A 22 -0.20 -16.80 3.73
C PRO A 22 -1.46 -17.57 3.32
N ASP A 23 -2.50 -16.85 2.89
CA ASP A 23 -3.69 -17.43 2.27
C ASP A 23 -3.41 -17.87 0.83
N LYS A 24 -3.52 -19.18 0.58
CA LYS A 24 -3.30 -19.81 -0.73
C LYS A 24 -4.32 -19.34 -1.76
N GLU A 25 -5.52 -18.97 -1.35
CA GLU A 25 -6.57 -18.55 -2.27
C GLU A 25 -6.25 -17.17 -2.87
N VAL A 26 -5.71 -16.26 -2.06
CA VAL A 26 -5.21 -14.96 -2.54
C VAL A 26 -4.12 -15.15 -3.60
N ASN A 27 -3.19 -16.10 -3.39
CA ASN A 27 -2.15 -16.41 -4.38
C ASN A 27 -2.74 -16.96 -5.69
N ARG A 28 -3.76 -17.82 -5.59
CA ARG A 28 -4.45 -18.40 -6.76
C ARG A 28 -5.12 -17.32 -7.59
N ILE A 29 -5.91 -16.46 -6.95
CA ILE A 29 -6.60 -15.33 -7.60
C ILE A 29 -5.58 -14.39 -8.27
N ALA A 30 -4.50 -14.06 -7.58
CA ALA A 30 -3.45 -13.18 -8.12
C ALA A 30 -2.72 -13.78 -9.34
N LYS A 31 -2.67 -15.11 -9.46
CA LYS A 31 -2.04 -15.83 -10.58
C LYS A 31 -2.98 -15.97 -11.78
N GLU A 32 -4.24 -16.29 -11.55
CA GLU A 32 -5.21 -16.62 -12.61
C GLU A 32 -5.87 -15.39 -13.23
N SER A 33 -6.12 -14.34 -12.42
CA SER A 33 -7.02 -13.25 -12.79
C SER A 33 -6.40 -11.87 -12.65
N ARG A 34 -5.07 -11.75 -12.73
CA ARG A 34 -4.35 -10.50 -12.47
C ARG A 34 -4.84 -9.31 -13.31
N GLN A 35 -5.28 -9.56 -14.55
CA GLN A 35 -5.84 -8.54 -15.44
C GLN A 35 -7.28 -8.12 -15.06
N ALA A 36 -8.02 -8.98 -14.38
CA ALA A 36 -9.39 -8.70 -13.92
C ALA A 36 -9.43 -8.04 -12.52
N LEU A 37 -8.29 -7.95 -11.83
CA LEU A 37 -8.22 -7.27 -10.55
C LEU A 37 -8.28 -5.76 -10.72
N ARG A 38 -9.06 -5.11 -9.83
CA ARG A 38 -9.10 -3.65 -9.76
C ARG A 38 -7.74 -3.12 -9.30
N LYS A 39 -7.19 -2.17 -10.06
CA LYS A 39 -5.95 -1.49 -9.68
C LYS A 39 -6.18 -0.64 -8.43
N ALA A 40 -5.22 -0.68 -7.52
CA ALA A 40 -5.25 0.06 -6.26
C ALA A 40 -3.84 0.45 -5.85
N ALA A 41 -3.71 1.48 -5.02
CA ALA A 41 -2.45 1.91 -4.45
C ALA A 41 -2.67 2.42 -3.02
N VAL A 42 -1.66 2.22 -2.18
CA VAL A 42 -1.64 2.70 -0.79
C VAL A 42 -0.38 3.52 -0.56
N LEU A 43 -0.48 4.52 0.31
CA LEU A 43 0.67 5.26 0.81
C LEU A 43 1.17 4.58 2.09
N LEU A 44 2.48 4.44 2.24
CA LEU A 44 3.12 4.01 3.51
C LEU A 44 3.75 5.24 4.16
N PRO A 45 3.03 5.99 5.01
CA PRO A 45 3.51 7.26 5.52
C PRO A 45 4.43 6.98 6.72
N VAL A 46 5.73 7.21 6.52
CA VAL A 46 6.74 7.06 7.58
C VAL A 46 6.97 8.41 8.22
N THR A 47 6.63 8.56 9.50
CA THR A 47 6.79 9.81 10.25
C THR A 47 7.88 9.67 11.32
N ARG A 48 8.50 10.79 11.66
CA ARG A 48 9.44 10.89 12.80
C ARG A 48 9.26 12.25 13.46
N HIS A 49 8.64 12.27 14.64
CA HIS A 49 8.36 13.50 15.36
C HIS A 49 9.60 14.13 16.02
N HIS A 50 10.68 13.36 16.23
CA HIS A 50 11.93 13.86 16.81
C HIS A 50 13.12 13.01 16.32
N PRO A 51 14.31 13.60 16.06
CA PRO A 51 15.48 12.84 15.57
C PRO A 51 15.88 11.64 16.42
N ASN A 52 15.72 11.77 17.75
CA ASN A 52 16.06 10.74 18.73
C ASN A 52 14.90 9.74 19.02
N LYS A 53 13.82 9.75 18.23
CA LYS A 53 12.71 8.80 18.36
C LYS A 53 12.67 7.85 17.17
N GLU A 54 12.12 6.67 17.41
CA GLU A 54 11.83 5.69 16.38
C GLU A 54 10.86 6.25 15.33
N SER A 55 10.98 5.79 14.09
CA SER A 55 10.02 6.10 13.04
C SER A 55 8.69 5.39 13.30
N SER A 56 7.58 6.00 12.90
CA SER A 56 6.24 5.43 13.03
C SER A 56 5.55 5.37 11.67
N LEU A 57 4.59 4.45 11.53
CA LEU A 57 3.71 4.40 10.37
C LEU A 57 2.35 4.99 10.73
N VAL A 58 1.79 5.76 9.80
CA VAL A 58 0.39 6.19 9.90
C VAL A 58 -0.50 5.08 9.34
N LEU A 59 -1.51 4.70 10.11
CA LEU A 59 -2.52 3.73 9.77
C LEU A 59 -3.90 4.36 9.94
N THR A 60 -4.86 3.91 9.14
CA THR A 60 -6.26 4.32 9.21
C THR A 60 -7.12 3.18 9.75
N VAL A 61 -8.23 3.52 10.40
CA VAL A 61 -9.31 2.59 10.70
C VAL A 61 -10.42 2.87 9.72
N ARG A 62 -10.76 1.89 8.89
CA ARG A 62 -11.80 2.04 7.86
C ARG A 62 -13.15 2.31 8.52
N SER A 63 -13.91 3.25 7.96
CA SER A 63 -15.26 3.58 8.43
C SER A 63 -16.13 2.32 8.56
N GLU A 64 -16.91 2.26 9.64
CA GLU A 64 -17.84 1.15 9.89
C GLU A 64 -18.94 1.05 8.83
N ASN A 65 -19.22 2.13 8.12
CA ASN A 65 -20.29 2.21 7.12
C ASN A 65 -19.89 1.66 5.75
N LEU A 66 -18.67 1.13 5.60
CA LEU A 66 -18.20 0.58 4.33
C LEU A 66 -18.80 -0.81 4.08
N LYS A 67 -19.24 -1.04 2.83
CA LYS A 67 -19.79 -2.34 2.38
C LYS A 67 -18.80 -3.50 2.50
N SER A 68 -17.51 -3.21 2.67
CA SER A 68 -16.44 -4.20 2.77
C SER A 68 -15.32 -3.68 3.67
N HIS A 69 -14.75 -4.56 4.49
CA HIS A 69 -13.59 -4.27 5.34
C HIS A 69 -13.79 -3.14 6.37
N ALA A 70 -15.04 -2.90 6.78
CA ALA A 70 -15.38 -1.95 7.84
C ALA A 70 -14.61 -2.27 9.15
N GLY A 71 -14.09 -1.24 9.81
CA GLY A 71 -13.34 -1.34 11.08
C GLY A 71 -11.94 -1.94 10.98
N GLN A 72 -11.48 -2.33 9.78
CA GLN A 72 -10.13 -2.88 9.61
C GLN A 72 -9.07 -1.79 9.65
N ILE A 73 -7.90 -2.14 10.20
CA ILE A 73 -6.69 -1.32 10.12
C ILE A 73 -6.12 -1.42 8.72
N SER A 74 -5.84 -0.29 8.09
CA SER A 74 -5.27 -0.20 6.75
C SER A 74 -4.22 0.89 6.65
N PHE A 75 -3.41 0.81 5.58
CA PHE A 75 -2.71 2.00 5.09
C PHE A 75 -3.70 2.91 4.37
N PRO A 76 -3.49 4.25 4.39
CA PRO A 76 -4.30 5.15 3.60
C PRO A 76 -4.14 4.88 2.11
N GLY A 77 -5.23 4.95 1.37
CA GLY A 77 -5.23 4.68 -0.05
C GLY A 77 -6.46 3.95 -0.54
N GLY A 78 -6.46 3.64 -1.82
CA GLY A 78 -7.62 3.01 -2.43
C GLY A 78 -7.45 2.75 -3.91
N THR A 79 -8.53 2.98 -4.65
CA THR A 79 -8.69 2.44 -5.99
C THR A 79 -8.19 3.41 -7.03
N LYS A 80 -7.51 2.89 -8.06
CA LYS A 80 -7.12 3.70 -9.20
C LYS A 80 -8.37 4.19 -9.93
N GLU A 81 -8.46 5.49 -10.12
CA GLU A 81 -9.43 6.13 -11.01
C GLU A 81 -8.85 6.39 -12.41
N ASP A 82 -9.72 6.58 -13.40
CA ASP A 82 -9.32 6.79 -14.80
C ASP A 82 -8.46 8.04 -14.98
N HIS A 83 -8.65 9.04 -14.12
CA HIS A 83 -7.88 10.28 -14.14
C HIS A 83 -6.52 10.18 -13.42
N ASP A 84 -6.26 9.08 -12.70
CA ASP A 84 -4.96 8.86 -12.05
C ASP A 84 -3.91 8.48 -13.09
N LYS A 85 -2.86 9.30 -13.23
CA LYS A 85 -1.76 9.02 -14.17
C LYS A 85 -1.00 7.73 -13.85
N ASP A 86 -0.80 7.43 -12.56
CA ASP A 86 -0.01 6.31 -12.07
C ASP A 86 -0.42 5.93 -10.63
N ALA A 87 0.24 4.91 -10.07
CA ALA A 87 -0.04 4.43 -8.72
C ALA A 87 0.32 5.44 -7.63
N VAL A 88 1.30 6.32 -7.88
CA VAL A 88 1.68 7.37 -6.92
C VAL A 88 0.56 8.41 -6.83
N ALA A 89 0.01 8.84 -7.97
CA ALA A 89 -1.14 9.74 -8.02
C ALA A 89 -2.36 9.16 -7.30
N THR A 90 -2.70 7.88 -7.57
CA THR A 90 -3.79 7.19 -6.84
C THR A 90 -3.55 7.20 -5.33
N ALA A 91 -2.37 6.80 -4.86
CA ALA A 91 -2.10 6.72 -3.43
C ALA A 91 -2.16 8.09 -2.75
N LEU A 92 -1.66 9.15 -3.41
CA LEU A 92 -1.69 10.51 -2.87
C LEU A 92 -3.11 11.07 -2.82
N ARG A 93 -3.90 10.96 -3.90
CA ARG A 93 -5.29 11.42 -3.94
C ARG A 93 -6.13 10.74 -2.87
N GLU A 94 -6.11 9.41 -2.82
CA GLU A 94 -6.87 8.67 -1.81
C GLU A 94 -6.41 8.99 -0.38
N SER A 95 -5.12 9.23 -0.17
CA SER A 95 -4.63 9.65 1.15
C SER A 95 -5.10 11.05 1.53
N GLU A 96 -5.12 12.01 0.60
CA GLU A 96 -5.71 13.34 0.82
C GLU A 96 -7.18 13.21 1.23
N GLU A 97 -7.97 12.40 0.52
CA GLU A 97 -9.39 12.18 0.81
C GLU A 97 -9.65 11.54 2.19
N GLU A 98 -8.78 10.62 2.62
CA GLU A 98 -8.97 9.87 3.87
C GLU A 98 -8.40 10.57 5.11
N ILE A 99 -7.25 11.26 4.99
CA ILE A 99 -6.52 11.82 6.14
C ILE A 99 -6.11 13.30 6.00
N GLY A 100 -6.39 13.96 4.87
CA GLY A 100 -6.19 15.41 4.67
C GLY A 100 -5.05 15.77 3.74
#